data_AF-A0A1F3QGS7-F1
#
_entry.id   AF-A0A1F3QGS7-F1
#
_cell.length_a   1.000
_cell.length_b   1.000
_cell.length_c   1.000
_cell.angle_alpha   90.00
_cell.angle_beta   90.00
_cell.angle_gamma   90.00
#
_symmetry.space_group_name_H-M   'P 1'
#
loop_
_entity.id
_entity.type
_entity.pdbx_description
1 polymer ?
#
loop_
_entity_poly.entity_id
_entity_poly.type
_entity_poly.pdbx_seq_one_letter_code
_entity_poly.pdbx_strand_id
1 'polypeptide(L)' 'MIVFKYHAKYNKRNNELQFWTHKNHAVELFSNEMIESRINYIHQNPVRAGWVANDYEYIYSSATNFAELESLLELDEI' A
#
# COMPACT_ATOMS: atom_id res chain seq x y z
N MET A 1 -10.93 -19.62 0.96
CA MET A 1 -12.12 -19.33 0.12
C MET A 1 -13.37 -18.92 0.90
N ILE A 2 -13.68 -19.49 2.08
CA ILE A 2 -14.92 -19.19 2.84
C ILE A 2 -15.09 -17.69 3.12
N VAL A 3 -14.01 -17.00 3.53
CA VAL A 3 -14.03 -15.56 3.83
C VAL A 3 -14.43 -14.72 2.61
N PHE A 4 -13.82 -14.96 1.44
CA PHE A 4 -14.15 -14.23 0.22
C PHE A 4 -15.57 -14.51 -0.28
N LYS A 5 -16.06 -15.75 -0.15
CA LYS A 5 -17.46 -16.10 -0.44
C LYS A 5 -18.43 -15.40 0.53
N TYR A 6 -18.06 -15.31 1.81
CA TYR A 6 -18.87 -14.61 2.81
C TYR A 6 -19.04 -13.14 2.49
N HIS A 7 -17.95 -12.43 2.17
CA HIS A 7 -18.02 -11.00 1.82
C HIS A 7 -18.74 -10.72 0.48
N ALA A 8 -18.71 -11.67 -0.47
CA ALA A 8 -19.45 -11.58 -1.73
C ALA A 8 -20.98 -11.53 -1.52
N LYS A 9 -21.52 -12.24 -0.51
CA LYS A 9 -22.97 -12.27 -0.22
C LYS A 9 -23.59 -10.88 0.02
N TYR A 10 -22.77 -9.92 0.48
CA TYR A 10 -23.23 -8.57 0.80
C TYR A 10 -23.15 -7.60 -0.37
N ASN A 11 -22.65 -8.02 -1.54
CA ASN A 11 -22.38 -7.13 -2.67
C ASN A 11 -22.98 -7.69 -3.96
N LYS A 12 -24.00 -7.00 -4.50
CA LYS A 12 -24.72 -7.41 -5.73
C LYS A 12 -23.86 -7.48 -7.00
N ARG A 13 -22.63 -6.94 -6.96
CA ARG A 13 -21.72 -6.87 -8.11
C ARG A 13 -20.75 -8.07 -8.18
N ASN A 14 -20.51 -8.74 -7.07
CA ASN A 14 -19.62 -9.92 -6.96
C ASN A 14 -20.42 -11.09 -6.41
N ASN A 15 -20.91 -11.96 -7.28
CA ASN A 15 -21.89 -12.99 -6.86
C ASN A 15 -21.25 -14.24 -6.24
N GLU A 16 -19.93 -14.44 -6.39
CA GLU A 16 -19.27 -15.69 -5.93
C GLU A 16 -18.08 -15.46 -5.00
N LEU A 17 -17.18 -14.52 -5.30
CA LEU A 17 -16.00 -14.22 -4.51
C LEU A 17 -15.73 -12.72 -4.51
N GLN A 18 -15.40 -12.18 -3.35
CA GLN A 18 -14.99 -10.78 -3.22
C GLN A 18 -13.62 -10.69 -2.58
N PHE A 19 -12.67 -10.21 -3.37
CA PHE A 19 -11.31 -9.94 -2.93
C PHE A 19 -11.12 -8.47 -2.55
N TRP A 20 -11.57 -7.55 -3.41
CA TRP A 20 -11.47 -6.10 -3.18
C TRP A 20 -12.64 -5.54 -2.37
N THR A 21 -12.36 -4.57 -1.51
CA THR A 21 -13.38 -3.70 -0.92
C THR A 21 -13.77 -2.60 -1.91
N HIS A 22 -15.03 -2.18 -1.93
CA HIS A 22 -15.48 -1.08 -2.82
C HIS A 22 -15.16 0.33 -2.31
N LYS A 23 -14.57 0.45 -1.11
CA LYS A 23 -14.15 1.73 -0.55
C LYS A 23 -12.75 2.04 -1.07
N ASN A 24 -12.60 3.16 -1.77
CA ASN A 24 -11.33 3.85 -1.94
C ASN A 24 -11.37 5.14 -1.12
N HIS A 25 -10.20 5.66 -0.74
CA HIS A 25 -10.08 6.94 -0.05
C HIS A 25 -9.03 7.77 -0.77
N ALA A 26 -9.43 8.35 -1.91
CA ALA A 26 -8.57 9.26 -2.64
C ALA A 26 -8.43 10.55 -1.83
N VAL A 27 -7.19 11.00 -1.66
CA VAL A 27 -6.85 12.26 -1.00
C VAL A 27 -5.95 13.03 -1.95
N GLU A 28 -6.39 14.22 -2.31
CA GLU A 28 -5.58 15.14 -3.11
C GLU A 28 -4.41 15.67 -2.27
N LEU A 29 -3.21 15.65 -2.85
CA LEU A 29 -2.00 16.16 -2.22
C LEU A 29 -1.63 17.48 -2.91
N PHE A 30 -1.76 18.59 -2.20
CA PHE A 30 -1.56 19.94 -2.75
C PHE A 30 -0.37 20.69 -2.13
N SER A 31 0.34 20.07 -1.19
CA SER A 31 1.54 20.64 -0.59
C SER A 31 2.64 19.58 -0.41
N ASN A 32 3.89 20.02 -0.41
CA ASN A 32 5.04 19.14 -0.18
C ASN A 32 4.96 18.47 1.19
N GLU A 33 4.53 19.19 2.23
CA GLU A 33 4.33 18.62 3.57
C GLU A 33 3.34 17.45 3.56
N MET A 34 2.24 17.56 2.79
CA MET A 34 1.28 16.45 2.65
C MET A 34 1.90 15.27 1.91
N ILE A 35 2.68 15.52 0.86
CA ILE A 35 3.36 14.49 0.08
C ILE A 35 4.35 13.74 0.98
N GLU A 36 5.25 14.45 1.64
CA GLU A 36 6.24 13.88 2.56
C GLU A 36 5.58 13.09 3.69
N SER A 37 4.50 13.63 4.28
CA SER A 37 3.73 12.92 5.31
C SER A 37 3.19 11.58 4.82
N ARG A 38 2.67 11.52 3.58
CA ARG A 38 2.12 10.28 3.01
C ARG A 38 3.20 9.30 2.59
N ILE A 39 4.32 9.77 2.03
CA ILE A 39 5.49 8.95 1.73
C ILE A 39 5.96 8.26 3.01
N ASN A 40 6.22 9.03 4.08
CA ASN A 40 6.63 8.50 5.37
C ASN A 40 5.64 7.49 5.94
N TYR A 41 4.33 7.79 5.88
CA TYR A 41 3.29 6.85 6.32
C TYR A 41 3.35 5.53 5.54
N ILE A 42 3.48 5.59 4.21
CA ILE A 42 3.50 4.41 3.34
C ILE A 42 4.75 3.56 3.61
N HIS A 43 5.93 4.18 3.68
CA HIS A 43 7.20 3.51 3.94
C HIS A 43 7.23 2.85 5.33
N GLN A 44 6.61 3.48 6.33
CA GLN A 44 6.56 2.94 7.70
C GLN A 44 5.46 1.89 7.93
N ASN A 45 4.53 1.66 6.98
CA ASN A 45 3.47 0.68 7.16
C ASN A 45 3.98 -0.75 7.44
N PRO A 46 4.98 -1.29 6.71
CA PRO A 46 5.55 -2.61 6.98
C PRO A 46 6.16 -2.72 8.38
N VAL A 47 6.81 -1.67 8.87
CA VAL A 47 7.38 -1.60 10.23
C VAL A 47 6.27 -1.60 11.27
N ARG A 48 5.26 -0.75 11.11
CA ARG A 48 4.10 -0.67 12.01
C ARG A 48 3.26 -1.95 12.03
N ALA A 49 3.23 -2.68 10.93
CA ALA A 49 2.60 -3.99 10.83
C ALA A 49 3.45 -5.12 11.46
N GLY A 50 4.70 -4.84 11.83
CA GLY A 50 5.62 -5.80 12.44
C GLY A 50 6.20 -6.82 11.45
N TRP A 51 6.19 -6.51 10.15
CA TRP A 51 6.72 -7.41 9.12
C TRP A 51 8.24 -7.33 9.01
N VAL A 52 8.78 -6.14 9.24
CA VAL A 52 10.21 -5.82 9.12
C VAL A 52 10.61 -4.88 10.25
N ALA A 53 11.91 -4.83 10.57
CA ALA A 53 12.43 -3.94 11.61
C ALA A 53 12.67 -2.53 11.05
N ASN A 54 13.08 -2.45 9.77
CA ASN A 54 13.34 -1.21 9.06
C ASN A 54 12.46 -1.12 7.80
N ASP A 55 12.12 0.10 7.37
CA ASP A 55 11.25 0.35 6.22
C ASP A 55 11.84 -0.15 4.89
N TYR A 56 13.13 0.06 4.67
CA TYR A 56 13.86 -0.40 3.48
C TYR A 56 14.02 -1.92 3.39
N GLU A 57 13.70 -2.70 4.42
CA GLU A 57 13.74 -4.18 4.35
C GLU A 57 12.52 -4.74 3.59
N TYR A 58 11.46 -3.94 3.40
CA TYR A 58 10.27 -4.39 2.67
C TYR A 58 10.41 -4.15 1.16
N ILE A 59 10.86 -5.19 0.45
CA ILE A 59 11.23 -5.15 -0.99
C ILE A 59 10.11 -4.70 -1.95
N TYR A 60 8.85 -4.75 -1.52
CA TYR A 60 7.69 -4.30 -2.33
C TYR A 60 7.28 -2.85 -2.01
N SER A 61 8.24 -2.02 -1.62
CA SER A 61 8.09 -0.60 -1.32
C SER A 61 9.26 0.18 -1.91
N SER A 62 9.01 1.43 -2.33
CA SER A 62 10.03 2.36 -2.79
C SER A 62 10.95 2.88 -1.68
N ALA A 63 10.72 2.49 -0.42
CA ALA A 63 11.61 2.83 0.70
C ALA A 63 13.07 2.41 0.43
N THR A 64 13.28 1.31 -0.31
CA THR A 64 14.60 0.86 -0.76
C THR A 64 15.28 1.89 -1.68
N ASN A 65 14.56 2.43 -2.67
CA ASN A 65 15.08 3.47 -3.55
C ASN A 65 15.49 4.72 -2.76
N PHE A 66 14.69 5.13 -1.78
CA PHE A 66 14.96 6.31 -0.95
C PHE A 66 16.16 6.10 0.00
N ALA A 67 16.45 4.85 0.35
CA ALA A 67 17.62 4.47 1.12
C ALA A 67 18.89 4.28 0.25
N GLU A 68 18.82 4.54 -1.06
CA GLU A 68 19.90 4.32 -2.03
C GLU A 68 20.41 2.85 -2.04
N LEU A 69 19.49 1.91 -1.78
CA LEU A 69 19.77 0.48 -1.81
C LEU A 69 19.25 -0.15 -3.11
N GLU A 70 19.70 -1.38 -3.39
CA GLU A 70 19.18 -2.16 -4.51
C GLU A 70 17.67 -2.36 -4.36
N SER A 71 16.93 -1.92 -5.37
CA SER A 71 15.47 -1.92 -5.39
C SER A 71 14.95 -2.95 -6.39
N LEU A 72 13.74 -3.46 -6.15
CA LEU A 72 13.10 -4.38 -7.10
C LEU A 72 12.61 -3.66 -8.37
N LEU A 73 12.27 -2.38 -8.24
CA LEU A 73 11.75 -1.53 -9.30
C LEU A 73 12.38 -0.14 -9.17
N GLU A 74 12.90 0.37 -10.28
CA GLU A 74 13.45 1.72 -10.33
C GLU A 74 12.35 2.78 -10.33
N LEU A 75 12.69 3.96 -9.83
CA LEU A 75 11.81 5.13 -9.90
C LEU A 75 12.02 5.85 -11.23
N ASP A 76 10.93 6.14 -11.92
CA ASP A 76 10.95 6.96 -13.13
C ASP A 76 11.06 8.45 -12.77
N GLU A 77 11.83 9.20 -13.55
CA GLU A 77 11.78 10.65 -13.55
C GLU A 77 10.47 11.15 -14.19
N ILE A 78 9.89 12.23 -13.65
CA ILE A 78 8.65 12.86 -14.13
C ILE A 78 8.95 13.94 -15.16
#